data_AF-A0A8R1YBU5-F1
#
_entry.id   AF-A0A8R1YBU5-F1
#
_cell.length_a   1.000
_cell.length_b   1.000
_cell.length_c   1.000
_cell.angle_alpha   90.00
_cell.angle_beta   90.00
_cell.angle_gamma   90.00
#
_symmetry.space_group_name_H-M   'P 1'
#
loop_
_entity.id
_entity.type
_entity.pdbx_description
1 polymer ?
#
loop_
_entity_poly.entity_id
_entity_poly.type
_entity_poly.pdbx_seq_one_letter_code
_entity_poly.pdbx_strand_id
1 'polypeptide(L)'
;MWFPILALSSLIGIVLSQCGTVSQSICAEWVAGGFCTSALYSKSQIAASCGEACNLCECHGDANSHCPTWVANGFCTDDQYSTSFKRKNCCQSCANEIDPPPVTTCAALFNSLKSAGNLKPSTPSAAPSTILATVTRAYVKIGCTLTLTITNSTAGTTVVTSLTGNDTYEAVPYRGNVKAKCMC
;
A
#
# COMPACT_ATOMS: atom_id res chain seq x y z
N MET A 1 13.18 -45.55 36.02
CA MET A 1 13.62 -44.17 36.31
C MET A 1 13.15 -43.30 35.17
N TRP A 2 12.37 -42.28 35.51
CA TRP A 2 11.54 -41.43 34.64
C TRP A 2 12.39 -40.26 34.11
N PHE A 3 12.55 -40.16 32.80
CA PHE A 3 13.15 -38.98 32.16
C PHE A 3 12.09 -37.88 32.03
N PRO A 4 12.26 -36.69 32.63
CA PRO A 4 11.34 -35.58 32.43
C PRO A 4 11.60 -35.00 31.04
N ILE A 5 10.62 -35.15 30.15
CA ILE A 5 10.57 -34.44 28.87
C ILE A 5 10.28 -32.98 29.20
N LEU A 6 11.33 -32.16 29.21
CA LEU A 6 11.20 -30.71 29.15
C LEU A 6 10.69 -30.36 27.75
N ALA A 7 9.37 -30.32 27.62
CA ALA A 7 8.69 -29.67 26.51
C ALA A 7 8.90 -28.16 26.61
N LEU A 8 10.07 -27.66 26.18
CA LEU A 8 10.21 -26.28 25.77
C LEU A 8 9.41 -26.10 24.48
N SER A 9 8.11 -25.81 24.63
CA SER A 9 7.31 -25.17 23.60
C SER A 9 7.89 -23.78 23.37
N SER A 10 8.86 -23.68 22.47
CA SER A 10 9.17 -22.42 21.79
C SER A 10 7.97 -22.07 20.93
N LEU A 11 7.06 -21.27 21.49
CA LEU A 11 6.15 -20.42 20.73
C LEU A 11 7.04 -19.52 19.87
N ILE A 12 7.32 -19.97 18.65
CA ILE A 12 7.79 -19.13 17.57
C ILE A 12 6.64 -18.16 17.34
N GLY A 13 6.72 -16.99 17.96
CA GLY A 13 5.90 -15.85 17.60
C GLY A 13 6.14 -15.63 16.12
N ILE A 14 5.17 -16.03 15.29
CA ILE A 14 5.17 -15.76 13.87
C ILE A 14 4.95 -14.26 13.78
N VAL A 15 6.03 -13.49 13.87
CA VAL A 15 6.04 -12.13 13.38
C VAL A 15 5.81 -12.28 11.89
N LEU A 16 4.53 -12.22 11.49
CA LEU A 16 4.17 -12.05 10.09
C LEU A 16 4.91 -10.80 9.66
N SER A 17 5.99 -11.00 8.92
CA SER A 17 6.83 -9.92 8.40
C SER A 17 5.94 -9.13 7.46
N GLN A 18 5.36 -8.04 7.98
CA GLN A 18 4.18 -7.41 7.38
C GLN A 18 4.45 -6.88 5.98
N CYS A 19 5.72 -6.70 5.61
CA CYS A 19 6.14 -6.26 4.27
C CYS A 19 7.31 -7.05 3.66
N GLY A 20 7.53 -8.31 4.03
CA GLY A 20 8.66 -9.10 3.50
C GLY A 20 9.61 -9.63 4.57
N THR A 21 10.01 -10.89 4.48
CA THR A 21 11.21 -11.45 5.15
C THR A 21 12.44 -11.44 4.24
N VAL A 22 12.25 -11.20 2.95
CA VAL A 22 13.30 -11.29 1.92
C VAL A 22 14.08 -9.97 1.89
N SER A 23 15.40 -10.05 1.78
CA SER A 23 16.26 -8.85 1.75
C SER A 23 15.90 -7.94 0.57
N GLN A 24 16.00 -6.62 0.77
CA GLN A 24 15.69 -5.64 -0.28
C GLN A 24 16.53 -5.84 -1.55
N SER A 25 17.72 -6.44 -1.44
CA SER A 25 18.59 -6.78 -2.57
C SER A 25 17.98 -7.81 -3.53
N ILE A 26 17.36 -8.87 -3.01
CA ILE A 26 16.71 -9.91 -3.83
C ILE A 26 15.38 -9.38 -4.39
N CYS A 27 14.66 -8.59 -3.58
CA CYS A 27 13.42 -7.98 -4.03
C CYS A 27 13.64 -7.02 -5.20
N ALA A 28 14.75 -6.28 -5.26
CA ALA A 28 15.04 -5.41 -6.40
C ALA A 28 15.12 -6.18 -7.73
N GLU A 29 15.78 -7.34 -7.72
CA GLU A 29 15.89 -8.21 -8.90
C GLU A 29 14.54 -8.83 -9.28
N TRP A 30 13.77 -9.31 -8.30
CA TRP A 30 12.46 -9.90 -8.54
C TRP A 30 11.44 -8.87 -9.04
N VAL A 31 11.47 -7.65 -8.49
CA VAL A 31 10.65 -6.53 -8.96
C VAL A 31 10.99 -6.20 -10.42
N ALA A 32 12.29 -6.14 -10.76
CA ALA A 32 12.73 -5.94 -12.14
C ALA A 32 12.26 -7.08 -13.07
N GLY A 33 12.19 -8.32 -12.55
CA GLY A 33 11.63 -9.49 -13.22
C GLY A 33 10.10 -9.57 -13.25
N GLY A 34 9.38 -8.57 -12.74
CA GLY A 34 7.91 -8.54 -12.80
C GLY A 34 7.18 -9.29 -11.68
N PHE A 35 7.85 -9.62 -10.58
CA PHE A 35 7.27 -10.32 -9.43
C PHE A 35 6.01 -9.65 -8.87
N CYS A 36 6.02 -8.32 -8.77
CA CYS A 36 4.90 -7.54 -8.25
C CYS A 36 3.62 -7.61 -9.10
N THR A 37 3.74 -8.05 -10.35
CA THR A 37 2.64 -8.17 -11.32
C THR A 37 2.37 -9.62 -11.72
N SER A 38 3.06 -10.59 -11.11
CA SER A 38 2.94 -11.99 -11.46
C SER A 38 1.58 -12.54 -11.01
N ALA A 39 0.82 -13.13 -11.95
CA ALA A 39 -0.42 -13.83 -11.64
C ALA A 39 -0.19 -15.19 -10.94
N LEU A 40 1.06 -15.65 -10.86
CA LEU A 40 1.42 -16.91 -10.22
C LEU A 40 1.41 -16.83 -8.69
N TYR A 41 1.46 -15.61 -8.14
CA TYR A 41 1.48 -15.37 -6.70
C TYR A 41 0.26 -14.55 -6.29
N SER A 42 -0.35 -14.94 -5.17
CA SER A 42 -1.40 -14.13 -4.56
C SER A 42 -0.83 -12.81 -4.03
N LYS A 43 -1.66 -11.77 -3.94
CA LYS A 43 -1.25 -10.46 -3.42
C LYS A 43 -0.66 -10.54 -2.00
N SER A 44 -1.20 -11.43 -1.16
CA SER A 44 -0.68 -11.67 0.19
C SER A 44 0.71 -12.33 0.16
N GLN A 45 0.99 -13.24 -0.78
CA GLN A 45 2.32 -13.82 -0.96
C GLN A 45 3.34 -12.78 -1.47
N ILE A 46 2.92 -11.92 -2.40
CA ILE A 46 3.76 -10.82 -2.88
C ILE A 46 4.06 -9.84 -1.75
N ALA A 47 3.06 -9.48 -0.94
CA ALA A 47 3.21 -8.61 0.22
C ALA A 47 4.12 -9.21 1.30
N ALA A 48 3.95 -10.50 1.59
CA ALA A 48 4.76 -11.23 2.58
C ALA A 48 6.21 -11.49 2.14
N SER A 49 6.52 -11.35 0.85
CA SER A 49 7.87 -11.56 0.31
C SER A 49 8.61 -10.25 0.08
N CYS A 50 8.02 -9.36 -0.74
CA CYS A 50 8.62 -8.10 -1.19
C CYS A 50 7.60 -6.95 -1.14
N GLY A 51 6.70 -6.95 -0.15
CA GLY A 51 5.61 -5.98 -0.05
C GLY A 51 6.07 -4.52 -0.05
N GLU A 52 7.20 -4.22 0.57
CA GLU A 52 7.82 -2.88 0.47
C GLU A 52 8.23 -2.55 -0.97
N ALA A 53 8.98 -3.43 -1.63
CA ALA A 53 9.49 -3.19 -2.98
C ALA A 53 8.36 -3.18 -4.04
N CYS A 54 7.31 -3.94 -3.79
CA CYS A 54 6.10 -3.98 -4.61
C CYS A 54 5.05 -2.93 -4.24
N ASN A 55 5.26 -2.15 -3.19
CA ASN A 55 4.31 -1.15 -2.67
C ASN A 55 2.93 -1.73 -2.34
N LEU A 56 2.91 -2.95 -1.81
CA LEU A 56 1.71 -3.71 -1.44
C LEU A 56 1.60 -3.93 0.06
N CYS A 57 2.44 -3.28 0.86
CA CYS A 57 2.38 -3.44 2.30
C CYS A 57 1.23 -2.62 2.88
N GLU A 58 0.13 -3.30 3.18
CA GLU A 58 -0.95 -2.79 4.02
C GLU A 58 -0.59 -3.07 5.49
N CYS A 59 -0.88 -2.12 6.38
CA CYS A 59 -0.61 -2.30 7.79
C CYS A 59 -1.61 -3.27 8.42
N HIS A 60 -1.13 -4.44 8.84
CA HIS A 60 -1.95 -5.50 9.42
C HIS A 60 -1.75 -5.68 10.93
N GLY A 61 -0.83 -4.93 11.55
CA GLY A 61 -0.62 -4.94 12.99
C GLY A 61 0.60 -4.12 13.42
N ASP A 62 0.86 -4.08 14.71
CA ASP A 62 2.17 -3.67 15.23
C ASP A 62 3.06 -4.89 15.41
N ALA A 63 4.30 -4.81 14.93
CA ALA A 63 5.28 -5.88 15.12
C ALA A 63 5.94 -5.82 16.49
N ASN A 64 5.93 -4.65 17.14
CA ASN A 64 6.56 -4.43 18.43
C ASN A 64 5.51 -4.15 19.52
N SER A 65 5.58 -4.89 20.63
CA SER A 65 4.73 -4.68 21.81
C SER A 65 4.91 -3.31 22.47
N HIS A 66 6.02 -2.61 22.22
CA HIS A 66 6.29 -1.27 22.73
C HIS A 66 5.63 -0.16 21.91
N CYS A 67 4.97 -0.47 20.80
CA CYS A 67 4.31 0.54 19.97
C CYS A 67 3.38 1.48 20.75
N PRO A 68 2.53 1.03 21.70
CA PRO A 68 1.73 1.95 22.50
C PRO A 68 2.56 3.01 23.23
N THR A 69 3.68 2.62 23.85
CA THR A 69 4.59 3.54 24.54
C THR A 69 5.34 4.42 23.57
N TRP A 70 5.88 3.88 22.48
CA TRP A 70 6.65 4.63 21.50
C TRP A 70 5.80 5.67 20.78
N VAL A 71 4.57 5.30 20.38
CA VAL A 71 3.60 6.21 19.78
C VAL A 71 3.25 7.34 20.74
N ALA A 72 2.99 7.03 22.02
CA ALA A 72 2.75 8.04 23.04
C ALA A 72 3.93 9.01 23.26
N ASN A 73 5.16 8.58 22.94
CA ASN A 73 6.37 9.41 23.01
C ASN A 73 6.75 10.07 21.67
N GLY A 74 5.86 10.03 20.65
CA GLY A 74 6.07 10.73 19.39
C GLY A 74 6.83 9.95 18.32
N PHE A 75 6.99 8.63 18.46
CA PHE A 75 7.71 7.78 17.50
C PHE A 75 7.20 7.91 16.06
N CYS A 76 5.88 8.02 15.85
CA CYS A 76 5.31 8.11 14.50
C CYS A 76 5.65 9.44 13.81
N THR A 77 5.82 10.51 14.58
CA THR A 77 6.08 11.88 14.09
C THR A 77 7.55 12.26 14.11
N ASP A 78 8.42 11.46 14.74
CA ASP A 78 9.85 11.75 14.84
C ASP A 78 10.58 11.48 13.50
N ASP A 79 11.15 12.51 12.91
CA ASP A 79 11.85 12.47 11.63
C ASP A 79 13.20 11.72 11.68
N GLN A 80 13.73 11.42 12.87
CA GLN A 80 14.93 10.59 13.02
C GLN A 80 14.69 9.13 12.62
N TYR A 81 13.43 8.67 12.67
CA TYR A 81 13.05 7.34 12.24
C TYR A 81 12.50 7.38 10.81
N SER A 82 13.09 6.57 9.93
CA SER A 82 12.57 6.44 8.57
C SER A 82 11.16 5.87 8.57
N THR A 83 10.36 6.23 7.56
CA THR A 83 9.02 5.64 7.35
C THR A 83 9.07 4.11 7.28
N SER A 84 10.13 3.54 6.70
CA SER A 84 10.34 2.09 6.67
C SER A 84 10.59 1.50 8.06
N PHE A 85 11.30 2.21 8.94
CA PHE A 85 11.53 1.78 10.31
C PHE A 85 10.23 1.86 11.14
N LYS A 86 9.46 2.93 10.97
CA LYS A 86 8.13 3.09 11.59
C LYS A 86 7.20 1.97 11.13
N ARG A 87 7.14 1.71 9.83
CA ARG A 87 6.34 0.63 9.23
C ARG A 87 6.72 -0.76 9.73
N LYS A 88 8.02 -1.04 9.84
CA LYS A 88 8.49 -2.34 10.32
C LYS A 88 8.13 -2.61 11.77
N ASN A 89 8.07 -1.58 12.62
CA ASN A 89 7.86 -1.76 14.06
C ASN A 89 6.42 -1.53 14.49
N CYS A 90 5.84 -0.40 14.09
CA CYS A 90 4.54 0.10 14.55
C CYS A 90 3.65 0.48 13.37
N CYS A 91 3.45 -0.46 12.44
CA CYS A 91 2.71 -0.20 11.20
C CYS A 91 1.30 0.31 11.49
N GLN A 92 0.54 -0.42 12.32
CA GLN A 92 -0.84 -0.08 12.62
C GLN A 92 -0.94 1.20 13.44
N SER A 93 -0.09 1.34 14.47
CA SER A 93 -0.15 2.53 15.33
C SER A 93 0.36 3.80 14.66
N CYS A 94 1.26 3.71 13.68
CA CYS A 94 1.76 4.84 12.90
C CYS A 94 1.14 4.91 11.50
N ALA A 95 0.01 4.25 11.26
CA ALA A 95 -0.58 4.13 9.93
C ALA A 95 -0.86 5.50 9.29
N ASN A 96 -1.24 6.50 10.10
CA ASN A 96 -1.51 7.85 9.62
C ASN A 96 -0.25 8.61 9.18
N GLU A 97 0.93 8.25 9.66
CA GLU A 97 2.20 8.89 9.30
C GLU A 97 2.93 8.10 8.22
N ILE A 98 2.76 6.77 8.25
CA ILE A 98 3.29 5.85 7.25
C ILE A 98 2.51 5.96 5.94
N ASP A 99 1.20 6.21 6.05
CA ASP A 99 0.25 6.24 4.96
C ASP A 99 -0.94 7.18 5.27
N PRO A 100 -0.71 8.49 5.38
CA PRO A 100 -1.73 9.43 5.78
C PRO A 100 -2.95 9.32 4.87
N PRO A 101 -4.18 9.22 5.42
CA PRO A 101 -5.38 9.28 4.60
C PRO A 101 -5.33 10.58 3.78
N PRO A 102 -5.66 10.53 2.49
CA PRO A 102 -5.51 11.70 1.65
C PRO A 102 -6.48 12.78 2.09
N VAL A 103 -5.98 14.02 2.14
CA VAL A 103 -6.75 15.23 2.43
C VAL A 103 -7.59 15.67 1.23
N THR A 104 -8.40 14.76 0.69
CA THR A 104 -9.21 14.95 -0.51
C THR A 104 -10.71 14.94 -0.21
N THR A 105 -11.50 15.59 -1.07
CA THR A 105 -12.96 15.58 -0.98
C THR A 105 -13.62 14.42 -1.73
N CYS A 106 -12.90 13.73 -2.63
CA CYS A 106 -13.45 12.63 -3.43
C CYS A 106 -12.49 11.44 -3.55
N ALA A 107 -11.32 11.63 -4.18
CA ALA A 107 -10.32 10.57 -4.32
C ALA A 107 -8.90 11.14 -4.37
N ALA A 108 -7.92 10.30 -4.12
CA ALA A 108 -6.51 10.61 -4.32
C ALA A 108 -5.79 9.43 -4.93
N LEU A 109 -4.81 9.75 -5.78
CA LEU A 109 -3.99 8.80 -6.50
C LEU A 109 -2.56 8.92 -6.02
N PHE A 110 -1.86 7.80 -5.95
CA PHE A 110 -0.50 7.73 -5.45
C PHE A 110 0.39 6.94 -6.40
N ASN A 111 1.64 7.37 -6.50
CA ASN A 111 2.74 6.61 -7.07
C ASN A 111 3.60 6.14 -5.90
N SER A 112 3.53 4.85 -5.58
CA SER A 112 4.06 4.31 -4.32
C SER A 112 3.47 5.11 -3.15
N LEU A 113 4.32 5.73 -2.33
CA LEU A 113 3.95 6.50 -1.14
C LEU A 113 3.78 8.00 -1.43
N LYS A 114 4.07 8.46 -2.64
CA LYS A 114 3.94 9.87 -3.00
C LYS A 114 2.59 10.13 -3.66
N SER A 115 1.92 11.20 -3.24
CA SER A 115 0.71 11.68 -3.87
C SER A 115 0.98 12.00 -5.35
N ALA A 116 0.31 11.29 -6.24
CA ALA A 116 0.33 11.52 -7.68
C ALA A 116 -0.74 12.53 -8.11
N GLY A 117 -1.81 12.69 -7.32
CA GLY A 117 -2.78 13.76 -7.50
C GLY A 117 -4.01 13.60 -6.62
N ASN A 118 -4.64 14.72 -6.28
CA ASN A 118 -5.91 14.76 -5.56
C ASN A 118 -7.04 15.14 -6.51
N LEU A 119 -8.18 14.47 -6.37
CA LEU A 119 -9.36 14.65 -7.20
C LEU A 119 -10.50 15.25 -6.38
N LYS A 120 -11.06 16.36 -6.87
CA LYS A 120 -12.31 16.91 -6.36
C LYS A 120 -13.51 16.21 -7.02
N PRO A 121 -14.69 16.20 -6.36
CA PRO A 121 -15.92 15.73 -6.98
C PRO A 121 -16.17 16.48 -8.29
N SER A 122 -16.52 15.74 -9.33
CA SER A 122 -16.74 16.25 -10.68
C SER A 122 -18.13 15.86 -11.17
N THR A 123 -18.77 16.73 -11.94
CA THR A 123 -20.08 16.42 -12.53
C THR A 123 -19.97 15.36 -13.64
N PRO A 124 -21.06 14.66 -14.02
CA PRO A 124 -21.05 13.65 -15.08
C PRO A 124 -20.49 14.16 -16.41
N SER A 125 -20.64 15.46 -16.70
CA SER A 125 -20.16 16.09 -17.94
C SER A 125 -18.73 16.65 -17.86
N ALA A 126 -18.12 16.71 -16.67
CA ALA A 126 -16.77 17.26 -16.52
C ALA A 126 -15.71 16.37 -17.17
N ALA A 127 -14.72 16.99 -17.83
CA ALA A 127 -13.58 16.29 -18.40
C ALA A 127 -12.73 15.63 -17.29
N PRO A 128 -12.21 14.41 -17.53
CA PRO A 128 -11.34 13.75 -16.56
C PRO A 128 -10.01 14.50 -16.41
N SER A 129 -9.48 14.53 -15.18
CA SER A 129 -8.16 15.08 -14.89
C SER A 129 -7.09 14.16 -15.47
N THR A 130 -6.12 14.72 -16.20
CA THR A 130 -4.98 13.94 -16.71
C THR A 130 -3.88 13.90 -15.66
N ILE A 131 -3.51 12.70 -15.22
CA ILE A 131 -2.42 12.43 -14.30
C ILE A 131 -1.28 11.81 -15.12
N LEU A 132 -0.21 12.58 -15.34
CA LEU A 132 1.01 12.11 -16.00
C LEU A 132 1.94 11.39 -15.01
N ALA A 133 1.43 10.33 -14.38
CA ALA A 133 2.22 9.52 -13.46
C ALA A 133 1.74 8.07 -13.44
N THR A 134 2.65 7.16 -13.08
CA THR A 134 2.26 5.79 -12.75
C THR A 134 1.47 5.82 -11.44
N VAL A 135 0.24 5.32 -11.48
CA VAL A 135 -0.60 5.18 -10.30
C VAL A 135 -0.44 3.74 -9.81
N THR A 136 -0.09 3.56 -8.54
CA THR A 136 0.05 2.23 -7.93
C THR A 136 -1.08 1.93 -6.95
N ARG A 137 -1.71 2.97 -6.41
CA ARG A 137 -2.85 2.86 -5.49
C ARG A 137 -3.72 4.10 -5.55
N ALA A 138 -4.98 3.92 -5.19
CA ALA A 138 -5.97 4.98 -5.08
C ALA A 138 -6.66 4.88 -3.73
N TYR A 139 -7.08 6.02 -3.21
CA TYR A 139 -8.03 6.12 -2.12
C TYR A 139 -9.29 6.77 -2.67
N VAL A 140 -10.44 6.25 -2.31
CA VAL A 140 -11.74 6.81 -2.72
C VAL A 140 -12.62 6.93 -1.48
N LYS A 141 -13.12 8.13 -1.25
CA LYS A 141 -13.95 8.44 -0.10
C LYS A 141 -15.28 7.68 -0.17
N ILE A 142 -15.78 7.17 0.96
CA ILE A 142 -17.08 6.49 0.97
C ILE A 142 -18.19 7.38 0.37
N GLY A 143 -19.03 6.79 -0.47
CA GLY A 143 -20.05 7.52 -1.24
C GLY A 143 -19.55 8.17 -2.53
N CYS A 144 -18.25 8.06 -2.84
CA CYS A 144 -17.68 8.50 -4.11
C CYS A 144 -17.29 7.29 -4.99
N THR A 145 -17.21 7.51 -6.30
CA THR A 145 -16.77 6.55 -7.31
C THR A 145 -15.68 7.19 -8.15
N LEU A 146 -14.54 6.51 -8.26
CA LEU A 146 -13.40 6.91 -9.08
C LEU A 146 -13.38 6.10 -10.38
N THR A 147 -13.49 6.76 -11.51
CA THR A 147 -13.27 6.18 -12.84
C THR A 147 -11.87 6.50 -13.33
N LEU A 148 -11.11 5.47 -13.68
CA LEU A 148 -9.77 5.57 -14.25
C LEU A 148 -9.82 5.09 -15.69
N THR A 149 -9.33 5.92 -16.60
CA THR A 149 -9.08 5.58 -18.00
C THR A 149 -7.57 5.53 -18.19
N ILE A 150 -7.03 4.34 -18.32
CA ILE A 150 -5.60 4.09 -18.52
C ILE A 150 -5.34 3.85 -19.99
N THR A 151 -4.42 4.61 -20.57
CA THR A 151 -3.91 4.34 -21.92
C THR A 151 -2.55 3.64 -21.78
N ASN A 152 -2.48 2.35 -22.12
CA ASN A 152 -1.22 1.61 -22.13
C ASN A 152 -0.39 2.05 -23.33
N SER A 153 0.74 2.74 -23.07
CA SER A 153 1.61 3.27 -24.13
C SER A 153 2.22 2.19 -25.04
N THR A 154 2.29 0.93 -24.57
CA THR A 154 2.91 -0.19 -25.29
C THR A 154 1.94 -0.98 -26.18
N ALA A 155 0.61 -0.85 -25.99
CA ALA A 155 -0.40 -1.65 -26.70
C ALA A 155 -1.54 -0.82 -27.32
N GLY A 156 -1.60 0.50 -27.08
CA GLY A 156 -2.70 1.37 -27.55
C GLY A 156 -4.06 1.05 -26.92
N THR A 157 -4.12 0.08 -26.00
CA THR A 157 -5.36 -0.36 -25.35
C THR A 157 -5.74 0.62 -24.24
N THR A 158 -6.99 1.09 -24.31
CA THR A 158 -7.59 1.91 -23.25
C THR A 158 -8.37 1.00 -22.30
N VAL A 159 -7.97 0.94 -21.04
CA VAL A 159 -8.68 0.20 -19.99
C VAL A 159 -9.44 1.22 -19.15
N VAL A 160 -10.74 1.02 -19.00
CA VAL A 160 -11.57 1.79 -18.06
C VAL A 160 -11.85 0.90 -16.85
N THR A 161 -11.53 1.40 -15.66
CA THR A 161 -11.85 0.74 -14.39
C THR A 161 -12.53 1.72 -13.45
N SER A 162 -13.40 1.22 -12.59
CA SER A 162 -14.14 2.00 -11.60
C SER A 162 -13.92 1.43 -10.21
N LEU A 163 -13.53 2.30 -9.27
CA LEU A 163 -13.30 1.98 -7.87
C LEU A 163 -14.38 2.67 -7.05
N THR A 164 -15.04 1.92 -6.17
CA THR A 164 -16.09 2.46 -5.29
C THR A 164 -15.47 2.79 -3.94
N GLY A 165 -15.79 3.96 -3.42
CA GLY A 165 -15.21 4.43 -2.18
C GLY A 165 -15.64 3.64 -0.97
N ASN A 166 -14.65 3.29 -0.16
CA ASN A 166 -14.76 2.55 1.09
C ASN A 166 -13.85 3.15 2.18
N ASP A 167 -13.28 4.34 1.95
CA ASP A 167 -12.29 4.97 2.83
C ASP A 167 -11.04 4.10 3.10
N THR A 168 -10.69 3.24 2.15
CA THR A 168 -9.46 2.45 2.18
C THR A 168 -8.64 2.63 0.90
N TYR A 169 -7.37 2.22 0.98
CA TYR A 169 -6.49 2.19 -0.17
C TYR A 169 -6.77 0.96 -1.02
N GLU A 170 -7.01 1.16 -2.32
CA GLU A 170 -7.12 0.09 -3.29
C GLU A 170 -5.89 0.08 -4.19
N ALA A 171 -5.30 -1.10 -4.36
CA ALA A 171 -4.19 -1.30 -5.29
C ALA A 171 -4.67 -1.07 -6.73
N VAL A 172 -4.00 -0.17 -7.45
CA VAL A 172 -4.28 0.20 -8.83
C VAL A 172 -3.05 -0.21 -9.64
N PRO A 173 -2.95 -1.46 -10.13
CA PRO A 173 -1.73 -2.00 -10.72
C PRO A 173 -1.52 -1.55 -12.17
N TYR A 174 -1.81 -0.29 -12.50
CA TYR A 174 -1.81 0.19 -13.87
C TYR A 174 -0.68 1.19 -14.11
N ARG A 175 0.19 0.87 -15.08
CA ARG A 175 1.30 1.75 -15.49
C ARG A 175 0.96 2.41 -16.82
N GLY A 176 0.94 3.74 -16.86
CA GLY A 176 0.64 4.51 -18.07
C GLY A 176 0.13 5.91 -17.78
N ASN A 177 -0.30 6.62 -18.81
CA ASN A 177 -1.02 7.89 -18.65
C ASN A 177 -2.43 7.59 -18.12
N VAL A 178 -2.74 8.13 -16.94
CA VAL A 178 -4.02 7.89 -16.27
C VAL A 178 -4.88 9.14 -16.40
N LYS A 179 -6.06 9.01 -16.99
CA LYS A 179 -7.12 10.01 -16.85
C LYS A 179 -8.04 9.56 -15.75
N ALA A 180 -8.27 10.43 -14.77
CA ALA A 180 -9.04 10.10 -13.59
C ALA A 180 -10.21 11.06 -13.41
N LYS A 181 -11.36 10.51 -13.02
CA LYS A 181 -12.56 11.26 -12.71
C LYS A 181 -13.19 10.70 -11.46
N CYS A 182 -13.48 11.56 -10.50
CA CYS A 182 -14.12 11.16 -9.26
C CYS A 182 -15.50 11.81 -9.12
N MET A 183 -16.51 11.03 -8.75
CA MET A 183 -17.90 11.45 -8.61
C MET A 183 -18.42 11.07 -7.23
N CYS A 184 -19.03 12.01 -6.52
CA CYS A 184 -19.94 11.79 -5.40
C CYS A 184 -21.19 12.63 -5.73
#